data_AF-A0A0C9YVI8-F1
#
_entry.id   AF-A0A0C9YVI8-F1
#
_cell.length_a   1.000
_cell.length_b   1.000
_cell.length_c   1.000
_cell.angle_alpha   90.00
_cell.angle_beta   90.00
_cell.angle_gamma   90.00
#
_symmetry.space_group_name_H-M   'P 1'
#
loop_
_entity.id
_entity.type
_entity.pdbx_description
1 polymer ?
#
loop_
_entity_poly.entity_id
_entity_poly.type
_entity_poly.pdbx_seq_one_letter_code
_entity_poly.pdbx_strand_id
1 'polypeptide(L)'
;PTKEPPCLFYCNPIECLQALLSHPLLKSHISFIPQKIWTCAARICHIYDEWLSGDHAWNMQEALPPGATLLGVVLSSDKTNISVMSGNHMAHPLLISLANINMHVHSKVSLHAYLLLALLPIAKFMQKGTHICSLLQD
;
A
#
# COMPACT_ATOMS: atom_id res chain seq x y z
N PRO A 1 16.40 24.70 1.57
CA PRO A 1 15.80 25.06 0.26
C PRO A 1 16.23 24.12 -0.88
N THR A 2 15.29 23.69 -1.70
CA THR A 2 15.54 22.88 -2.92
C THR A 2 15.96 23.77 -4.09
N LYS A 3 16.72 23.22 -5.04
CA LYS A 3 17.17 23.92 -6.26
C LYS A 3 16.00 24.34 -7.13
N GLU A 4 15.01 23.47 -7.22
CA GLU A 4 13.75 23.66 -7.94
C GLU A 4 12.61 23.29 -6.98
N PRO A 5 11.44 23.94 -7.07
CA PRO A 5 10.28 23.54 -6.30
C PRO A 5 9.86 22.12 -6.72
N PRO A 6 9.68 21.17 -5.78
CA PRO A 6 9.23 19.82 -6.10
C PRO A 6 7.81 19.86 -6.67
N CYS A 7 7.59 19.16 -7.78
CA CYS A 7 6.25 18.95 -8.36
C CYS A 7 5.77 17.53 -8.01
N LEU A 8 4.56 17.41 -7.46
CA LEU A 8 3.93 16.14 -7.11
C LEU A 8 2.82 15.83 -8.12
N PHE A 9 2.94 14.70 -8.81
CA PHE A 9 1.86 14.14 -9.62
C PHE A 9 1.14 13.07 -8.80
N TYR A 10 -0.18 13.14 -8.72
CA TYR A 10 -0.99 12.22 -7.93
C TYR A 10 -2.37 11.97 -8.53
N CYS A 11 -2.97 10.85 -8.15
CA CYS A 11 -4.35 10.47 -8.45
C CYS A 11 -5.22 10.56 -7.20
N ASN A 12 -6.54 10.60 -7.38
CA ASN A 12 -7.47 10.53 -6.26
C ASN A 12 -7.43 9.12 -5.63
N PRO A 13 -7.05 8.97 -4.35
CA PRO A 13 -6.92 7.65 -3.73
C PRO A 13 -8.25 6.90 -3.67
N ILE A 14 -9.38 7.60 -3.52
CA ILE A 14 -10.70 6.95 -3.48
C ILE A 14 -11.03 6.32 -4.82
N GLU A 15 -10.73 7.00 -5.93
CA GLU A 15 -10.90 6.46 -7.28
C GLU A 15 -10.01 5.25 -7.52
N CYS A 16 -8.75 5.27 -7.05
CA CYS A 16 -7.86 4.11 -7.12
C CYS A 16 -8.43 2.91 -6.36
N LEU A 17 -8.94 3.12 -5.13
CA LEU A 17 -9.55 2.05 -4.33
C LEU A 17 -10.83 1.51 -4.98
N GLN A 18 -11.68 2.39 -5.53
CA GLN A 18 -12.87 1.98 -6.29
C GLN A 18 -12.50 1.17 -7.53
N ALA A 19 -11.45 1.58 -8.25
CA ALA A 19 -10.94 0.84 -9.40
C ALA A 19 -10.51 -0.58 -9.00
N LEU A 20 -9.77 -0.73 -7.90
CA LEU A 20 -9.38 -2.05 -7.36
C LEU A 20 -10.59 -2.90 -6.97
N LEU A 21 -11.57 -2.33 -6.28
CA LEU A 21 -12.81 -3.04 -5.90
C LEU A 21 -13.64 -3.48 -7.12
N SER A 22 -13.65 -2.67 -8.18
CA SER A 22 -14.38 -2.94 -9.41
C SER A 22 -13.65 -3.91 -10.35
N HIS A 23 -12.40 -4.26 -10.06
CA HIS A 23 -11.56 -5.05 -10.95
C HIS A 23 -12.05 -6.52 -11.03
N PRO A 24 -12.51 -7.01 -12.21
CA PRO A 24 -13.14 -8.32 -12.31
C PRO A 24 -12.25 -9.48 -11.87
N LEU A 25 -10.95 -9.40 -12.16
CA LEU A 25 -9.97 -10.43 -11.77
C LEU A 25 -9.70 -10.48 -10.25
N LEU A 26 -10.00 -9.42 -9.50
CA LEU A 26 -9.78 -9.37 -8.06
C LEU A 26 -11.02 -9.75 -7.26
N LYS A 27 -12.21 -9.77 -7.89
CA LYS A 27 -13.50 -9.98 -7.22
C LYS A 27 -13.54 -11.24 -6.33
N SER A 28 -12.96 -12.35 -6.79
CA SER A 28 -12.90 -13.62 -6.05
C SER A 28 -11.79 -13.68 -4.99
N HIS A 29 -10.99 -12.63 -4.88
CA HIS A 29 -9.79 -12.56 -4.05
C HIS A 29 -9.82 -11.42 -3.04
N ILE A 30 -10.94 -10.70 -2.94
CA ILE A 30 -11.15 -9.67 -1.93
C ILE A 30 -12.04 -10.25 -0.83
N SER A 31 -11.51 -10.25 0.38
CA SER A 31 -12.23 -10.65 1.58
C SER A 31 -12.79 -9.42 2.30
N PHE A 32 -13.99 -9.53 2.84
CA PHE A 32 -14.70 -8.41 3.47
C PHE A 32 -14.98 -8.64 4.96
N ILE A 33 -14.66 -9.83 5.46
CA ILE A 33 -15.02 -10.26 6.81
C ILE A 33 -13.73 -10.69 7.51
N PRO A 34 -13.35 -10.04 8.63
CA PRO A 34 -12.30 -10.52 9.51
C PRO A 34 -12.60 -11.94 10.02
N GLN A 35 -11.57 -12.78 10.13
CA GLN A 35 -11.73 -14.17 10.55
C GLN A 35 -10.62 -14.57 11.52
N LYS A 36 -10.99 -15.12 12.69
CA LYS A 36 -10.00 -15.68 13.62
C LYS A 36 -9.76 -17.15 13.33
N ILE A 37 -8.58 -17.49 12.85
CA ILE A 37 -8.22 -18.83 12.39
C ILE A 37 -7.31 -19.49 13.42
N TRP A 38 -7.66 -20.67 13.89
CA TRP A 38 -6.88 -21.36 14.94
C TRP A 38 -6.30 -22.67 14.43
N THR A 39 -5.12 -23.06 14.93
CA THR A 39 -4.46 -24.32 14.54
C THR A 39 -5.25 -25.57 14.94
N CYS A 40 -6.11 -25.47 15.95
CA CYS A 40 -6.94 -26.57 16.43
C CYS A 40 -8.24 -26.06 17.08
N ALA A 41 -9.19 -26.98 17.29
CA ALA A 41 -10.47 -26.67 17.95
C ALA A 41 -10.31 -26.11 19.37
N ALA A 42 -9.20 -26.44 20.06
CA ALA A 42 -8.88 -25.91 21.38
C ALA A 42 -8.39 -24.44 21.36
N ARG A 43 -8.27 -23.81 20.17
CA ARG A 43 -7.88 -22.40 19.99
C ARG A 43 -6.60 -22.01 20.72
N ILE A 44 -5.60 -22.90 20.66
CA ILE A 44 -4.34 -22.72 21.38
C ILE A 44 -3.43 -21.72 20.66
N CYS A 45 -3.30 -21.80 19.33
CA CYS A 45 -2.47 -20.89 18.55
C CYS A 45 -3.30 -20.19 17.46
N HIS A 46 -3.30 -18.86 17.47
CA HIS A 46 -3.91 -18.02 16.43
C HIS A 46 -2.98 -18.01 15.21
N ILE A 47 -3.56 -18.16 14.03
CA ILE A 47 -2.86 -18.07 12.74
C ILE A 47 -3.06 -16.65 12.20
N TYR A 48 -1.95 -15.99 11.88
CA TYR A 48 -1.92 -14.65 11.29
C TYR A 48 -1.31 -14.70 9.88
N ASP A 49 -2.11 -15.06 8.88
CA ASP A 49 -1.68 -15.24 7.49
C ASP A 49 -2.05 -14.05 6.58
N GLU A 50 -3.23 -13.48 6.80
CA GLU A 50 -3.79 -12.38 6.02
C GLU A 50 -4.12 -11.19 6.93
N TRP A 51 -4.23 -9.98 6.38
CA TRP A 51 -4.59 -8.77 7.15
C TRP A 51 -5.85 -8.97 8.00
N LEU A 52 -6.88 -9.60 7.42
CA LEU A 52 -8.17 -9.84 8.06
C LEU A 52 -8.15 -10.96 9.12
N SER A 53 -7.05 -11.71 9.25
CA SER A 53 -6.84 -12.65 10.36
C SER A 53 -6.37 -11.98 11.64
N GLY A 54 -5.86 -10.75 11.54
CA GLY A 54 -5.33 -10.00 12.68
C GLY A 54 -6.39 -9.58 13.69
N ASP A 55 -6.05 -9.64 14.98
CA ASP A 55 -6.90 -9.12 16.06
C ASP A 55 -7.24 -7.65 15.87
N HIS A 56 -6.32 -6.86 15.29
CA HIS A 56 -6.57 -5.46 14.97
C HIS A 56 -7.68 -5.27 13.94
N ALA A 57 -7.70 -6.05 12.86
CA ALA A 57 -8.76 -5.97 11.85
C ALA A 57 -10.12 -6.34 12.46
N TRP A 58 -10.14 -7.34 13.34
CA TRP A 58 -11.33 -7.73 14.08
C TRP A 58 -11.87 -6.60 14.97
N ASN A 59 -11.01 -6.04 15.83
CA ASN A 59 -11.39 -4.99 16.76
C ASN A 59 -11.85 -3.72 16.03
N MET A 60 -11.21 -3.38 14.91
CA MET A 60 -11.63 -2.26 14.08
C MET A 60 -13.02 -2.51 13.47
N GLN A 61 -13.29 -3.72 12.96
CA GLN A 61 -14.57 -4.06 12.37
C GLN A 61 -15.72 -4.06 13.39
N GLU A 62 -15.46 -4.49 14.64
CA GLU A 62 -16.46 -4.44 15.73
C GLU A 62 -16.85 -3.00 16.11
N ALA A 63 -15.94 -2.04 15.92
CA ALA A 63 -16.21 -0.63 16.18
C ALA A 63 -16.99 0.07 15.05
N LEU A 64 -17.18 -0.59 13.89
CA LEU A 64 -17.90 -0.02 12.76
C LEU A 64 -19.44 -0.20 12.91
N PRO A 65 -20.24 0.73 12.37
CA PRO A 65 -21.69 0.61 12.41
C PRO A 65 -22.20 -0.60 11.61
N PRO A 66 -23.40 -1.12 11.93
CA PRO A 66 -24.01 -2.18 11.16
C PRO A 66 -24.08 -1.85 9.67
N GLY A 67 -23.68 -2.80 8.82
CA GLY A 67 -23.65 -2.64 7.36
C GLY A 67 -22.37 -2.01 6.80
N ALA A 68 -21.43 -1.57 7.65
CA ALA A 68 -20.11 -1.12 7.22
C ALA A 68 -19.08 -2.26 7.27
N THR A 69 -18.12 -2.22 6.35
CA THR A 69 -17.01 -3.17 6.26
C THR A 69 -15.67 -2.45 6.27
N LEU A 70 -14.72 -3.02 6.99
CA LEU A 70 -13.33 -2.57 7.03
C LEU A 70 -12.62 -2.87 5.70
N LEU A 71 -12.08 -1.83 5.08
CA LEU A 71 -11.14 -1.92 3.97
C LEU A 71 -9.77 -1.39 4.43
N GLY A 72 -8.80 -2.29 4.55
CA GLY A 72 -7.41 -1.92 4.79
C GLY A 72 -6.77 -1.41 3.50
N VAL A 73 -5.94 -0.38 3.62
CA VAL A 73 -5.19 0.23 2.51
C VAL A 73 -3.70 -0.03 2.73
N VAL A 74 -3.03 -0.51 1.68
CA VAL A 74 -1.58 -0.71 1.66
C VAL A 74 -0.96 0.35 0.77
N LEU A 75 0.04 1.05 1.29
CA LEU A 75 0.88 1.96 0.53
C LEU A 75 2.29 1.38 0.43
N SER A 76 2.84 1.36 -0.77
CA SER A 76 4.22 0.92 -1.02
C SER A 76 4.94 1.99 -1.82
N SER A 77 6.21 2.24 -1.51
CA SER A 77 7.01 3.23 -2.22
C SER A 77 8.45 2.74 -2.27
N ASP A 78 9.01 2.67 -3.48
CA ASP A 78 10.41 2.33 -3.70
C ASP A 78 11.05 3.30 -4.69
N LYS A 79 12.37 3.43 -4.70
CA LYS A 79 13.06 4.30 -5.65
C LYS A 79 13.04 3.66 -7.03
N THR A 80 12.46 4.33 -8.02
CA THR A 80 12.47 3.83 -9.41
C THR A 80 13.11 4.83 -10.36
N ASN A 81 13.79 4.31 -11.38
CA ASN A 81 14.31 5.11 -12.47
C ASN A 81 13.25 5.18 -13.57
N ILE A 82 12.63 6.34 -13.76
CA ILE A 82 11.49 6.52 -14.67
C ILE A 82 11.97 6.60 -16.12
N SER A 83 13.16 7.16 -16.36
CA SER A 83 13.73 7.28 -17.69
C SER A 83 15.25 7.37 -17.65
N VAL A 84 15.90 6.39 -18.29
CA VAL A 84 17.35 6.37 -18.52
C VAL A 84 17.72 7.20 -19.77
N MET A 85 16.83 7.32 -20.75
CA MET A 85 17.12 7.91 -22.06
C MET A 85 16.84 9.41 -22.18
N SER A 86 16.00 9.99 -21.32
CA SER A 86 15.55 11.39 -21.46
C SER A 86 15.88 12.30 -20.27
N GLY A 87 16.88 11.96 -19.45
CA GLY A 87 17.42 12.90 -18.45
C GLY A 87 17.69 12.36 -17.05
N ASN A 88 17.76 11.03 -16.84
CA ASN A 88 17.97 10.42 -15.52
C ASN A 88 16.97 10.93 -14.46
N HIS A 89 15.70 10.98 -14.83
CA HIS A 89 14.63 11.35 -13.90
C HIS A 89 14.31 10.16 -12.99
N MET A 90 14.57 10.35 -11.70
CA MET A 90 14.25 9.39 -10.64
C MET A 90 13.11 9.95 -9.78
N ALA A 91 12.15 9.10 -9.46
CA ALA A 91 11.12 9.39 -8.46
C ALA A 91 10.82 8.13 -7.65
N HIS A 92 10.17 8.31 -6.51
CA HIS A 92 9.58 7.20 -5.78
C HIS A 92 8.11 7.10 -6.16
N PRO A 93 7.67 6.07 -6.92
CA PRO A 93 6.25 5.87 -7.14
C PRO A 93 5.63 5.38 -5.84
N LEU A 94 4.64 6.12 -5.37
CA LEU A 94 3.75 5.67 -4.31
C LEU A 94 2.67 4.82 -4.96
N LEU A 95 2.67 3.53 -4.65
CA LEU A 95 1.67 2.56 -5.06
C LEU A 95 0.62 2.40 -3.95
N ILE A 96 -0.64 2.19 -4.35
CA ILE A 96 -1.78 1.93 -3.47
C ILE A 96 -2.42 0.59 -3.80
N SER A 97 -2.82 -0.14 -2.76
CA SER A 97 -3.58 -1.38 -2.86
C SER A 97 -4.53 -1.56 -1.67
N LEU A 98 -5.34 -2.63 -1.70
CA LEU A 98 -6.20 -3.07 -0.61
C LEU A 98 -5.55 -4.22 0.16
N ALA A 99 -5.44 -4.08 1.47
CA ALA A 99 -5.00 -5.17 2.35
C ALA A 99 -6.00 -6.35 2.38
N ASN A 100 -7.24 -6.10 1.92
CA ASN A 100 -8.30 -7.10 1.81
C ASN A 100 -8.14 -8.05 0.63
N ILE A 101 -7.25 -7.73 -0.32
CA ILE A 101 -6.88 -8.66 -1.40
C ILE A 101 -5.96 -9.74 -0.80
N ASN A 102 -6.23 -11.01 -1.09
CA ASN A 102 -5.42 -12.13 -0.58
C ASN A 102 -3.93 -11.96 -0.93
N MET A 103 -3.04 -12.27 0.01
CA MET A 103 -1.59 -12.07 -0.10
C MET A 103 -0.98 -12.71 -1.36
N HIS A 104 -1.44 -13.91 -1.74
CA HIS A 104 -0.95 -14.60 -2.93
C HIS A 104 -1.33 -13.89 -4.25
N VAL A 105 -2.33 -13.01 -4.25
CA VAL A 105 -2.67 -12.17 -5.40
C VAL A 105 -1.80 -10.91 -5.44
N HIS A 106 -1.46 -10.34 -4.28
CA HIS A 106 -0.52 -9.21 -4.20
C HIS A 106 0.85 -9.53 -4.79
N SER A 107 1.33 -10.76 -4.64
CA SER A 107 2.62 -11.18 -5.19
C SER A 107 2.60 -11.43 -6.70
N LYS A 108 1.42 -11.45 -7.34
CA LYS A 108 1.26 -11.68 -8.77
C LYS A 108 1.15 -10.36 -9.53
N VAL A 109 2.24 -9.96 -10.16
CA VAL A 109 2.31 -8.75 -10.99
C VAL A 109 1.25 -8.71 -12.09
N SER A 110 0.87 -9.86 -12.66
CA SER A 110 -0.13 -9.94 -13.75
C SER A 110 -1.55 -9.51 -13.34
N LEU A 111 -1.88 -9.54 -12.05
CA LEU A 111 -3.23 -9.24 -11.56
C LEU A 111 -3.43 -7.76 -11.20
N HIS A 112 -2.41 -6.93 -11.38
CA HIS A 112 -2.48 -5.47 -11.17
C HIS A 112 -3.12 -5.08 -9.83
N ALA A 113 -2.75 -5.81 -8.76
CA ALA A 113 -3.26 -5.56 -7.42
C ALA A 113 -2.80 -4.20 -6.84
N TYR A 114 -1.78 -3.57 -7.43
CA TYR A 114 -1.28 -2.25 -7.05
C TYR A 114 -1.53 -1.24 -8.17
N LEU A 115 -1.96 -0.03 -7.81
CA LEU A 115 -2.09 1.11 -8.70
C LEU A 115 -1.10 2.22 -8.32
N LEU A 116 -0.66 3.00 -9.30
CA LEU A 116 0.17 4.18 -9.03
C LEU A 116 -0.70 5.30 -8.45
N LEU A 117 -0.43 5.70 -7.21
CA LEU A 117 -1.10 6.80 -6.53
C LEU A 117 -0.38 8.13 -6.76
N ALA A 118 0.94 8.15 -6.67
CA ALA A 118 1.71 9.39 -6.82
C ALA A 118 3.15 9.15 -7.27
N LEU A 119 3.80 10.18 -7.80
CA LEU A 119 5.24 10.21 -8.07
C LEU A 119 5.91 11.21 -7.14
N LEU A 120 6.57 10.71 -6.09
CA LEU A 120 7.28 11.54 -5.12
C LEU A 120 8.62 12.01 -5.72
N PRO A 121 8.84 13.33 -5.88
CA PRO A 121 10.04 13.84 -6.51
C PRO A 121 11.27 13.68 -5.60
N ILE A 122 12.42 13.33 -6.18
CA ILE A 122 13.69 13.35 -5.46
C ILE A 122 14.23 14.78 -5.44
N ALA A 123 14.04 15.46 -4.31
CA ALA A 123 14.46 16.83 -4.11
C ALA A 123 15.99 16.98 -4.19
N LYS A 124 16.46 17.92 -5.02
CA LYS A 124 17.87 18.36 -5.02
C LYS A 124 18.00 19.58 -4.11
N PHE A 125 18.75 19.48 -3.03
CA PHE A 125 18.94 20.59 -2.09
C PHE A 125 20.06 21.54 -2.54
N MET A 126 19.95 22.83 -2.17
CA MET A 126 20.92 23.87 -2.49
C MET A 126 22.20 23.79 -1.62
N GLN A 127 22.10 23.27 -0.40
CA GLN A 127 23.23 23.18 0.52
C GLN A 127 24.08 21.94 0.20
N LYS A 128 25.39 22.14 0.04
CA LYS A 128 26.36 21.09 -0.34
C LYS A 128 27.07 20.42 0.84
N GLY A 129 26.68 20.69 2.08
CA GLY A 129 27.33 20.08 3.22
C GLY A 129 26.73 20.52 4.54
N THR A 130 25.96 19.63 5.13
CA THR A 130 25.73 19.50 6.57
C THR A 130 25.02 18.18 6.74
N HIS A 131 25.61 17.30 7.56
CA HIS A 131 25.14 15.96 7.96
C HIS A 131 23.68 15.67 7.56
N ILE A 132 23.50 14.95 6.44
CA ILE A 132 22.22 14.33 6.14
C ILE A 132 22.16 13.10 7.03
N CYS A 133 21.58 13.24 8.22
CA CYS A 133 21.11 12.08 8.96
C CYS A 133 19.91 11.52 8.21
N SER A 134 20.08 10.41 7.49
CA SER A 134 18.92 9.63 7.09
C SER A 134 18.23 9.14 8.35
N LEU A 135 16.91 9.27 8.44
CA LEU A 135 16.12 8.72 9.56
C LEU A 135 16.20 7.18 9.67
N LEU A 136 16.85 6.54 8.69
CA LEU A 136 17.13 5.11 8.58
C LEU A 136 18.65 4.89 8.47
N GLN A 137 19.40 5.37 9.45
CA GLN A 137 20.77 4.93 9.69
C GLN A 137 20.73 4.08 10.96
N ASP A 138 20.93 2.77 10.81
CA ASP A 138 21.17 1.84 11.92
C ASP A 138 22.54 2.11 12.59
#